data_AF-A0A350P6E7-F1
#
_entry.id   AF-A0A350P6E7-F1
#
_cell.length_a   1.000
_cell.length_b   1.000
_cell.length_c   1.000
_cell.angle_alpha   90.00
_cell.angle_beta   90.00
_cell.angle_gamma   90.00
#
_symmetry.space_group_name_H-M   'P 1'
#
loop_
_entity.id
_entity.type
_entity.pdbx_description
1 polymer ?
#
loop_
_entity_poly.entity_id
_entity_poly.type
_entity_poly.pdbx_seq_one_letter_code
_entity_poly.pdbx_strand_id
1 'polypeptide(L)' 'MNSDYVKYHKSSRAKKDRAARNRARSLLKKKLGKNAVNGKEVDHKDGNPQNNKPSNLRLISRHRNRVKQ' A
#
# COMPACT_ATOMS: atom_id res chain seq x y z
N MET A 1 -19.08 20.34 12.33
CA MET A 1 -17.83 19.76 11.79
C MET A 1 -18.16 18.45 11.11
N ASN A 2 -17.86 18.31 9.81
CA ASN A 2 -18.26 17.16 9.00
C ASN A 2 -17.70 15.84 9.57
N SER A 3 -18.61 14.92 9.88
CA SER A 3 -18.37 13.54 10.37
C SER A 3 -17.28 12.81 9.58
N ASP A 4 -17.19 13.05 8.27
CA ASP A 4 -16.22 12.43 7.38
C ASP A 4 -14.77 12.86 7.66
N TYR A 5 -14.53 14.09 8.13
CA TYR A 5 -13.18 14.54 8.45
C TYR A 5 -12.62 13.75 9.65
N VAL A 6 -13.42 13.50 10.68
CA VAL A 6 -12.95 12.71 11.84
C VAL A 6 -12.77 11.23 11.46
N LYS A 7 -13.70 10.68 10.67
CA LYS A 7 -13.71 9.27 10.26
C LYS A 7 -12.54 8.90 9.34
N TYR A 8 -12.19 9.78 8.40
CA TYR A 8 -11.16 9.52 7.38
C TYR A 8 -9.82 10.25 7.63
N HIS A 9 -9.80 11.41 8.30
CA HIS A 9 -8.55 12.18 8.54
C HIS A 9 -7.90 11.96 9.91
N LYS A 10 -8.61 11.43 10.92
CA LYS A 10 -8.03 11.17 12.26
C LYS A 10 -8.07 9.73 12.73
N SER A 11 -8.75 8.82 12.04
CA SER A 11 -8.88 7.44 12.53
C SER A 11 -7.51 6.75 12.61
N SER A 12 -7.23 6.16 13.77
CA SER A 12 -6.03 5.36 14.04
C SER A 12 -5.85 4.25 13.00
N ARG A 13 -6.97 3.73 12.46
CA ARG A 13 -7.01 2.77 11.36
C ARG A 13 -6.34 3.30 10.09
N ALA A 14 -6.73 4.47 9.59
CA ALA A 14 -6.14 5.03 8.36
C ALA A 14 -4.62 5.27 8.51
N LYS A 15 -4.16 5.65 9.71
CA LYS A 15 -2.74 5.77 10.03
C LYS A 15 -2.02 4.41 10.01
N LYS A 16 -2.60 3.38 10.63
CA LYS A 16 -2.07 2.00 10.61
C LYS A 16 -2.01 1.44 9.20
N ASP A 17 -3.05 1.66 8.40
CA ASP A 17 -3.10 1.19 7.01
C ASP A 17 -2.06 1.91 6.14
N ARG A 18 -1.87 3.22 6.32
CA ARG A 18 -0.78 3.97 5.66
C ARG A 18 0.60 3.43 6.06
N ALA A 19 0.83 3.21 7.35
CA ALA A 19 2.09 2.65 7.84
C ALA A 19 2.35 1.24 7.28
N ALA A 20 1.31 0.40 7.20
CA ALA A 20 1.40 -0.93 6.65
C ALA A 20 1.76 -0.92 5.15
N ARG A 21 1.12 -0.06 4.34
CA ARG A 21 1.49 0.13 2.92
C ARG A 21 2.93 0.61 2.74
N ASN A 22 3.37 1.55 3.58
CA ASN A 22 4.76 2.03 3.54
C ASN A 22 5.76 0.92 3.87
N ARG A 23 5.43 0.07 4.85
CA ARG A 23 6.23 -1.11 5.20
C ARG A 23 6.32 -2.09 4.04
N ALA A 24 5.21 -2.39 3.36
CA ALA A 24 5.18 -3.23 2.17
C ALA A 24 6.12 -2.71 1.07
N ARG A 25 6.06 -1.40 0.79
CA ARG A 25 6.94 -0.74 -0.19
C ARG A 25 8.41 -0.82 0.20
N SER A 26 8.72 -0.62 1.47
CA SER A 26 10.09 -0.74 1.97
C SER A 26 10.63 -2.17 1.84
N LEU A 27 9.82 -3.18 2.20
CA LEU A 27 10.18 -4.60 2.08
C LEU A 27 10.50 -4.99 0.63
N LEU A 28 9.64 -4.62 -0.32
CA LEU A 28 9.86 -4.91 -1.74
C LEU A 28 11.06 -4.14 -2.30
N LYS A 29 11.26 -2.89 -1.89
CA LYS A 29 12.43 -2.09 -2.27
C LYS A 29 13.73 -2.70 -1.76
N LYS A 30 13.75 -3.25 -0.54
CA LYS A 30 14.92 -3.95 0.02
C LYS A 30 15.17 -5.29 -0.69
N LYS A 31 14.11 -6.04 -1.01
CA LYS A 31 14.22 -7.36 -1.64
C LYS A 31 14.58 -7.31 -3.13
N LEU A 32 14.00 -6.39 -3.88
CA LEU A 32 14.09 -6.32 -5.35
C LEU A 32 14.97 -5.17 -5.85
N GLY A 33 15.43 -4.30 -4.95
CA GLY A 33 16.18 -3.10 -5.29
C GLY A 33 15.30 -1.94 -5.75
N LYS A 34 15.84 -0.71 -5.71
CA LYS A 34 15.15 0.53 -6.10
C LYS A 34 14.59 0.49 -7.52
N ASN A 35 15.36 -0.09 -8.45
CA ASN A 35 15.02 -0.08 -9.88
C ASN A 35 13.77 -0.91 -10.18
N ALA A 36 13.57 -2.03 -9.48
CA ALA A 36 12.39 -2.87 -9.66
C ALA A 36 11.08 -2.17 -9.26
N VAL A 37 11.15 -1.22 -8.31
CA VAL A 37 9.99 -0.45 -7.83
C VAL A 37 9.77 0.83 -8.65
N ASN A 38 10.70 1.17 -9.55
CA ASN A 38 10.58 2.38 -10.35
C ASN A 38 9.43 2.23 -11.37
N GLY A 39 8.52 3.20 -11.39
CA GLY A 39 7.31 3.15 -12.23
C GLY A 39 6.25 2.11 -11.83
N LYS A 40 6.50 1.31 -10.79
CA LYS A 40 5.58 0.28 -10.27
C LYS A 40 5.03 0.64 -8.90
N GLU A 41 3.85 0.14 -8.62
CA GLU A 41 3.16 0.29 -7.35
C GLU A 41 2.99 -1.08 -6.67
N VAL A 42 2.95 -1.05 -5.35
CA VAL A 42 2.76 -2.25 -4.53
C VAL A 42 1.28 -2.52 -4.39
N ASP A 43 0.85 -3.71 -4.79
CA ASP A 43 -0.51 -4.20 -4.66
C ASP A 43 -0.54 -5.39 -3.69
N HIS A 44 -1.57 -5.39 -2.86
CA HIS A 44 -1.92 -6.50 -1.96
C HIS A 44 -2.93 -7.38 -2.70
N LYS A 45 -2.58 -8.65 -2.95
CA LYS A 45 -3.42 -9.56 -3.73
C LYS A 45 -4.80 -9.75 -3.09
N ASP A 46 -4.83 -9.82 -1.76
CA ASP A 46 -6.04 -9.97 -0.94
C ASP A 46 -6.80 -8.66 -0.65
N GLY A 47 -6.28 -7.51 -1.11
CA GLY A 47 -6.85 -6.20 -0.82
C GLY A 47 -6.70 -5.73 0.64
N ASN A 48 -6.04 -6.51 1.50
CA ASN A 48 -5.81 -6.14 2.89
C ASN A 48 -4.45 -5.42 3.05
N PRO A 49 -4.42 -4.10 3.30
CA PRO A 49 -3.17 -3.34 3.40
C PRO A 49 -2.30 -3.76 4.59
N GLN A 50 -2.84 -4.51 5.56
CA GLN A 50 -2.13 -5.00 6.74
C GLN A 50 -1.41 -6.35 6.48
N ASN A 51 -1.78 -7.09 5.44
CA ASN A 51 -1.15 -8.37 5.10
C ASN A 51 0.12 -8.16 4.27
N ASN A 52 1.22 -7.86 4.95
CA ASN A 52 2.53 -7.59 4.32
C ASN A 52 3.38 -8.85 4.06
N LYS A 53 2.76 -10.04 4.02
CA LYS A 53 3.48 -11.27 3.65
C LYS A 53 4.07 -11.12 2.24
N PRO A 54 5.36 -11.46 2.00
CA PRO A 54 5.97 -11.30 0.68
C PRO A 54 5.23 -12.02 -0.45
N SER A 55 4.55 -13.13 -0.16
CA SER A 55 3.72 -13.87 -1.11
C SER A 55 2.41 -13.14 -1.49
N ASN A 56 1.92 -12.26 -0.61
CA ASN A 56 0.72 -11.44 -0.82
C ASN A 56 1.02 -10.11 -1.54
N LEU A 57 2.28 -9.66 -1.50
CA LEU A 57 2.70 -8.43 -2.16
C LEU A 57 3.11 -8.70 -3.61
N ARG A 58 2.70 -7.81 -4.52
CA ARG A 58 3.18 -7.80 -5.90
C ARG A 58 3.45 -6.39 -6.39
N LEU A 59 4.36 -6.26 -7.35
CA LEU A 59 4.56 -5.02 -8.09
C LEU A 59 3.72 -5.04 -9.35
N ILE A 60 2.82 -4.08 -9.47
CA ILE A 60 2.02 -3.87 -10.69
C ILE A 60 2.33 -2.50 -11.29
N SER A 61 1.96 -2.29 -12.56
CA SER A 61 2.08 -0.97 -13.15
C SER A 61 1.16 0.01 -12.42
N ARG A 62 1.61 1.26 -12.32
CA ARG A 62 0.83 2.35 -11.72
C ARG A 62 -0.55 2.52 -12.35
N HIS A 63 -0.66 2.37 -13.67
CA HIS A 63 -1.95 2.44 -14.36
C HIS A 63 -2.90 1.33 -13.89
N ARG A 64 -2.43 0.09 -13.83
CA ARG A 64 -3.24 -1.05 -13.36
C ARG A 64 -3.69 -0.89 -11.92
N ASN A 65 -2.82 -0.36 -11.05
CA ASN A 65 -3.18 -0.15 -9.65
C ASN A 65 -4.25 0.95 -9.49
N ARG A 66 -4.14 2.04 -10.26
CA ARG A 66 -5.10 3.14 -10.23
C ARG A 66 -6.48 2.77 -10.77
N VAL A 67 -6.56 1.87 -11.73
CA VAL A 67 -7.85 1.33 -12.21
C VAL A 67 -8.50 0.40 -11.19
N LYS A 68 -7.70 -0.23 -10.33
CA LYS A 68 -8.17 -1.19 -9.32
C LYS A 68 -8.57 -0.51 -7.99
N GLN A 69 -8.05 0.69 -7.71
CA GLN A 69 -8.27 1.44 -6.48
C GLN A 69 -9.56 2.27 -6.51
#